data_AF-A0A6G7GLE5-F1
#
_entry.id   AF-A0A6G7GLE5-F1
#
_cell.length_a   1.000
_cell.length_b   1.000
_cell.length_c   1.000
_cell.angle_alpha   90.00
_cell.angle_beta   90.00
_cell.angle_gamma   90.00
#
_symmetry.space_group_name_H-M   'P 1'
#
loop_
_entity.id
_entity.type
_entity.pdbx_description
1 polymer ?
#
loop_
_entity_poly.entity_id
_entity_poly.type
_entity_poly.pdbx_seq_one_letter_code
_entity_poly.pdbx_strand_id
1 'polypeptide(L)' 'MKGPKGKKVFEAYAEQSTPAAYRIFWCYGPDKKQITIIAITAHQ' A
#
# COMPACT_ATOMS: atom_id res chain seq x y z
N MET A 1 -8.27 8.28 -1.67
CA MET A 1 -7.61 8.84 -0.46
C MET A 1 -6.33 9.55 -0.86
N LYS A 2 -6.11 10.78 -0.38
CA LYS A 2 -4.87 11.54 -0.59
C LYS A 2 -4.03 11.44 0.69
N GLY A 3 -2.77 11.01 0.59
CA GLY A 3 -1.88 10.93 1.74
C GLY A 3 -1.49 12.31 2.29
N PRO A 4 -0.73 12.39 3.40
CA PRO A 4 -0.48 13.63 4.18
C PRO A 4 0.18 14.82 3.46
N LYS A 5 0.46 14.72 2.16
CA LYS A 5 1.00 15.80 1.30
C LYS A 5 0.47 15.72 -0.15
N GLY A 6 -0.69 15.09 -0.37
CA GLY A 6 -1.19 14.82 -1.73
C GLY A 6 -0.40 13.75 -2.50
N LYS A 7 0.52 13.04 -1.83
CA LYS A 7 1.26 11.92 -2.43
C LYS A 7 0.32 10.78 -2.78
N LYS A 8 0.52 10.21 -3.98
CA LYS A 8 -0.23 9.07 -4.51
C LYS A 8 0.01 7.85 -3.62
N VAL A 9 -1.07 7.29 -3.09
CA VAL A 9 -1.06 6.00 -2.40
C VAL A 9 -1.35 4.92 -3.44
N PHE A 10 -0.59 3.84 -3.38
CA PHE A 10 -0.72 2.70 -4.27
C PHE A 10 -1.29 1.52 -3.48
N GLU A 11 -2.12 0.73 -4.14
CA GLU A 11 -2.64 -0.54 -3.64
C GLU A 11 -1.92 -1.67 -4.35
N ALA A 12 -1.46 -2.66 -3.59
CA ALA A 12 -0.91 -3.90 -4.09
C ALA A 12 -1.52 -5.09 -3.34
N TYR A 13 -1.55 -6.26 -3.98
CA TYR A 13 -1.99 -7.51 -3.37
C TYR A 13 -0.74 -8.30 -2.98
N ALA A 14 -0.71 -8.82 -1.75
CA ALA A 14 0.40 -9.64 -1.26
C ALA A 14 0.46 -10.99 -1.99
N GLU A 15 -0.68 -11.48 -2.45
CA GLU A 15 -0.85 -12.79 -3.07
C GLU A 15 -1.62 -12.64 -4.39
N GLN A 16 -1.24 -13.43 -5.39
CA GLN A 16 -1.88 -13.42 -6.70
C GLN A 16 -2.95 -14.51 -6.79
N SER A 17 -4.14 -14.16 -7.28
CA SER A 17 -5.25 -15.08 -7.57
C SER A 17 -5.82 -15.85 -6.36
N THR A 18 -5.61 -15.37 -5.13
CA THR A 18 -6.29 -15.90 -3.94
C THR A 18 -7.36 -14.92 -3.43
N PRO A 19 -8.60 -15.37 -3.19
CA PRO A 19 -9.66 -14.51 -2.65
C PRO A 19 -9.35 -13.93 -1.25
N ALA A 20 -8.42 -14.52 -0.51
CA ALA A 20 -7.99 -14.07 0.81
C ALA A 20 -6.74 -13.16 0.79
N ALA A 21 -6.28 -12.74 -0.39
CA ALA A 21 -5.02 -12.01 -0.55
C ALA A 21 -5.00 -10.69 0.21
N TYR A 22 -4.07 -10.51 1.15
CA TYR A 22 -3.92 -9.24 1.87
C TYR A 22 -3.72 -8.06 0.91
N ARG A 23 -4.43 -6.95 1.17
CA ARG A 23 -4.23 -5.66 0.49
C ARG A 23 -3.18 -4.85 1.24
N ILE A 24 -2.18 -4.39 0.51
CA ILE A 24 -1.09 -3.57 1.00
C ILE A 24 -1.25 -2.16 0.42
N PHE A 25 -1.39 -1.18 1.30
CA PHE A 25 -1.38 0.23 0.94
C PHE A 25 -0.01 0.81 1.22
N TRP A 26 0.61 1.43 0.21
CA TRP A 26 1.96 1.96 0.33
C TRP A 26 2.16 3.26 -0.46
N CYS A 27 3.21 3.99 -0.14
CA CYS A 27 3.62 5.16 -0.91
C CYS A 27 5.15 5.32 -0.92
N TYR A 28 5.66 6.16 -1.82
CA TYR A 28 7.05 6.58 -1.74
C TYR A 28 7.27 7.41 -0.48
N GLY A 29 8.27 7.00 0.30
CA GLY A 29 8.63 7.62 1.56
C GLY A 29 8.99 9.11 1.39
N PRO A 30 9.08 9.86 2.50
CA PRO A 30 9.62 11.22 2.48
C PRO A 30 11.01 11.29 1.83
N ASP A 31 11.83 10.24 1.97
CA ASP A 31 13.21 10.19 1.50
C ASP A 31 13.39 9.47 0.15
N LYS A 32 14.53 9.73 -0.52
CA LYS A 32 14.89 9.05 -1.77
C LYS A 32 15.13 7.56 -1.50
N LYS A 33 14.65 6.71 -2.43
CA LYS A 33 14.77 5.23 -2.39
C LYS A 33 14.08 4.58 -1.17
N GLN A 34 13.10 5.25 -0.56
CA GLN A 34 12.31 4.71 0.53
C GLN A 34 10.90 4.38 0.06
N ILE A 35 10.37 3.25 0.53
CA ILE A 35 8.97 2.87 0.41
C ILE A 35 8.39 2.75 1.82
N THR A 36 7.21 3.33 2.03
CA THR A 36 6.51 3.27 3.31
C THR A 36 5.23 2.45 3.16
N ILE A 37 5.10 1.41 3.96
CA ILE A 37 3.84 0.67 4.10
C ILE A 37 2.96 1.44 5.08
N ILE A 38 1.75 1.78 4.62
CA ILE A 38 0.78 2.55 5.40
C ILE A 38 -0.15 1.60 6.15
N ALA A 39 -0.61 0.54 5.49
CA ALA A 39 -1.50 -0.45 6.08
C ALA A 39 -1.41 -1.79 5.33
N ILE A 40 -1.67 -2.86 6.07
CA ILE A 40 -1.88 -4.20 5.54
C ILE A 40 -3.23 -4.66 6.08
N THR A 41 -4.17 -4.96 5.19
CA THR A 41 -5.53 -5.37 5.57
C THR A 41 -5.84 -6.72 4.95
N ALA A 42 -6.44 -7.63 5.73
CA ALA A 42 -6.95 -8.88 5.19
C ALA A 42 -8.05 -8.60 4.15
N HIS A 43 -8.07 -9.40 3.08
CA HIS A 43 -9.20 -9.42 2.17
C HIS A 43 -10.29 -10.28 2.80
N GLN A 44 -11.44 -9.66 3.07
CA GLN A 44 -12.62 -10.38 3.53
C GLN A 44 -13.23 -11.20 2.40
#